data_AF-A0A3S2B083-F1
#
_entry.id   AF-A0A3S2B083-F1
#
_cell.length_a   1.000
_cell.length_b   1.000
_cell.length_c   1.000
_cell.angle_alpha   90.00
_cell.angle_beta   90.00
_cell.angle_gamma   90.00
#
_symmetry.space_group_name_H-M   'P 1'
#
loop_
_entity.id
_entity.type
_entity.pdbx_description
1 polymer ?
#
loop_
_entity_poly.entity_id
_entity_poly.type
_entity_poly.pdbx_seq_one_letter_code
_entity_poly.pdbx_strand_id
1 'polypeptide(L)' 'MLKPKPQRKSISISISSQLIEEAKTLNIDISGAAEEGTMKAIAAEKTRRWQEENNEAIAGWNDYVRRNGLPLAKYRLF' A
#
# COMPACT_ATOMS: atom_id res chain seq x y z
N MET A 1 11.70 -6.21 -25.57
CA MET A 1 10.46 -6.85 -25.08
C MET A 1 9.50 -5.75 -24.64
N LEU A 2 8.38 -5.57 -25.34
CA LEU A 2 7.35 -4.59 -24.98
C LEU A 2 6.59 -5.11 -23.76
N LYS A 3 6.58 -4.35 -22.65
CA LYS A 3 5.73 -4.67 -21.50
C LYS A 3 4.26 -4.59 -21.96
N PRO A 4 3.42 -5.60 -21.71
CA PRO A 4 2.01 -5.54 -22.11
C PRO A 4 1.35 -4.35 -21.42
N LYS A 5 0.63 -3.54 -22.19
CA LYS A 5 -0.13 -2.40 -21.66
C LYS A 5 -1.16 -2.97 -20.67
N PRO A 6 -1.24 -2.48 -19.43
CA PRO A 6 -2.20 -2.98 -18.46
C PRO A 6 -3.62 -2.84 -19.04
N GLN A 7 -4.39 -3.93 -18.97
CA GLN A 7 -5.79 -3.92 -19.38
C GLN A 7 -6.59 -3.10 -18.38
N ARG A 8 -6.96 -1.88 -18.77
CA ARG A 8 -7.81 -1.00 -17.96
C ARG A 8 -9.27 -1.30 -18.27
N LYS A 9 -10.09 -1.46 -17.22
CA LYS A 9 -11.55 -1.50 -17.34
C LYS A 9 -12.11 -0.16 -16.91
N SER A 10 -12.92 0.45 -17.76
CA SER A 10 -13.66 1.66 -17.42
C SER A 10 -14.84 1.31 -16.52
N ILE A 11 -15.01 2.04 -15.42
CA ILE A 11 -16.15 1.93 -14.52
C ILE A 11 -16.77 3.31 -14.32
N SER A 12 -18.09 3.37 -14.18
CA SER A 12 -18.79 4.62 -13.84
C SER A 12 -18.87 4.74 -12.32
N ILE A 13 -18.37 5.84 -11.77
CA ILE A 13 -18.39 6.14 -10.33
C ILE A 13 -18.96 7.54 -10.11
N SER A 14 -19.64 7.73 -8.97
CA SER A 14 -20.17 9.04 -8.57
C SER A 14 -19.18 9.73 -7.63
N ILE A 15 -18.82 10.98 -7.96
CA ILE A 15 -17.93 11.85 -7.16
C ILE A 15 -18.63 13.20 -7.00
N SER A 16 -18.36 13.91 -5.90
CA SER A 16 -18.87 15.26 -5.67
C SER A 16 -18.57 16.17 -6.87
N SER A 17 -19.59 16.90 -7.33
CA SER A 17 -19.44 17.88 -8.40
C SER A 17 -18.43 18.98 -8.06
N GLN A 18 -18.36 19.39 -6.79
CA GLN A 18 -17.40 20.40 -6.33
C GLN A 18 -15.95 19.93 -6.51
N LEU A 19 -15.66 18.66 -6.18
CA LEU A 19 -14.34 18.06 -6.36
C LEU A 19 -13.95 17.96 -7.83
N ILE A 20 -14.91 17.66 -8.71
CA ILE A 20 -14.66 17.58 -10.16
C ILE A 20 -14.30 18.96 -10.71
N GLU A 21 -15.05 20.00 -10.35
CA GLU A 21 -14.80 21.36 -10.83
C GLU A 21 -13.50 21.95 -10.28
N GLU A 22 -13.17 21.66 -9.02
CA GLU A 22 -11.88 22.03 -8.44
C GLU A 22 -10.72 21.31 -9.13
N ALA A 23 -10.83 19.99 -9.34
CA ALA A 23 -9.81 19.22 -10.05
C ALA A 23 -9.59 19.73 -11.49
N LYS A 24 -10.67 20.07 -12.21
CA LYS A 24 -10.56 20.69 -13.54
C LYS A 24 -9.86 22.04 -13.49
N THR A 25 -10.21 22.89 -12.52
CA THR A 25 -9.60 24.22 -12.33
C THR A 25 -8.11 24.10 -12.07
N LEU A 26 -7.70 23.08 -11.32
CA LEU A 26 -6.30 22.79 -11.00
C LEU A 26 -5.59 21.92 -12.04
N ASN A 27 -6.26 21.56 -13.15
CA ASN A 27 -5.75 20.69 -14.19
C ASN A 27 -5.23 19.32 -13.67
N ILE A 28 -5.94 18.76 -12.69
CA ILE A 28 -5.64 17.46 -12.07
C ILE A 28 -6.27 16.33 -12.91
N ASP A 29 -5.49 15.29 -13.19
CA ASP A 29 -5.99 14.06 -13.80
C ASP A 29 -6.79 13.24 -12.77
N ILE A 30 -8.12 13.36 -12.83
CA ILE A 30 -9.06 12.66 -11.95
C ILE A 30 -8.92 11.13 -12.08
N SER A 31 -8.68 10.62 -13.29
CA SER A 31 -8.58 9.18 -13.51
C SER A 31 -7.29 8.63 -12.90
N GLY A 32 -6.18 9.33 -13.09
CA GLY A 32 -4.90 9.00 -12.47
C GLY A 32 -4.97 9.07 -10.94
N ALA A 33 -5.57 10.12 -10.38
CA ALA A 33 -5.74 10.28 -8.94
C ALA A 33 -6.63 9.17 -8.33
N ALA A 34 -7.70 8.79 -9.02
CA ALA A 34 -8.58 7.69 -8.59
C ALA A 34 -7.85 6.33 -8.62
N GLU A 35 -7.04 6.08 -9.65
CA GLU A 35 -6.21 4.87 -9.76
C GLU A 35 -5.18 4.81 -8.62
N GLU A 36 -4.46 5.90 -8.37
CA GLU A 36 -3.47 5.99 -7.29
C GLU A 36 -4.12 5.80 -5.90
N GLY A 37 -5.25 6.46 -5.66
CA GLY A 37 -6.00 6.32 -4.41
C GLY A 37 -6.45 4.88 -4.18
N THR A 38 -6.95 4.22 -5.23
CA THR A 38 -7.37 2.81 -5.17
C THR A 38 -6.18 1.90 -4.88
N MET A 39 -5.04 2.11 -5.54
CA MET A 39 -3.82 1.34 -5.31
C MET A 39 -3.33 1.47 -3.86
N LYS A 40 -3.32 2.70 -3.31
CA LYS A 40 -2.96 2.95 -1.90
C LYS A 40 -3.90 2.24 -0.93
N ALA A 41 -5.22 2.33 -1.16
CA ALA A 41 -6.21 1.66 -0.32
C ALA A 41 -6.04 0.13 -0.33
N ILE A 42 -5.82 -0.46 -1.51
CA ILE A 42 -5.57 -1.91 -1.64
C ILE A 42 -4.29 -2.32 -0.91
N ALA A 43 -3.20 -1.56 -1.07
CA ALA A 43 -1.94 -1.85 -0.42
C ALA A 43 -2.05 -1.78 1.11
N ALA A 44 -2.75 -0.77 1.64
CA ALA A 44 -3.01 -0.63 3.07
C ALA A 44 -3.81 -1.82 3.61
N GLU A 45 -4.89 -2.22 2.92
CA GLU A 45 -5.73 -3.34 3.35
C GLU A 45 -4.98 -4.68 3.30
N LYS A 46 -4.17 -4.92 2.26
CA LYS A 46 -3.30 -6.11 2.21
C LYS A 46 -2.30 -6.13 3.36
N THR A 47 -1.71 -4.98 3.67
CA THR A 47 -0.77 -4.84 4.78
C THR A 47 -1.44 -5.15 6.11
N ARG A 48 -2.64 -4.60 6.35
CA ARG A 48 -3.44 -4.86 7.55
C ARG A 48 -3.72 -6.36 7.73
N ARG A 49 -4.22 -7.02 6.68
CA ARG A 49 -4.51 -8.47 6.72
C ARG A 49 -3.25 -9.29 6.98
N TRP A 50 -2.15 -8.97 6.31
CA TRP A 50 -0.88 -9.66 6.52
C TRP A 50 -0.40 -9.50 7.96
N GLN A 51 -0.51 -8.31 8.55
CA GLN A 51 -0.16 -8.06 9.96
C GLN A 51 -1.02 -8.89 10.91
N GLU A 52 -2.33 -8.99 10.65
CA GLU A 52 -3.25 -9.81 11.45
C GLU A 52 -2.90 -11.30 11.37
N GLU A 53 -2.68 -11.81 10.17
CA GLU A 53 -2.29 -13.20 9.93
C GLU A 53 -0.93 -13.55 10.55
N ASN A 54 0.01 -12.60 10.58
CA ASN A 54 1.38 -12.83 11.06
C ASN A 54 1.60 -12.32 12.49
N ASN A 55 0.54 -11.88 13.19
CA ASN A 55 0.65 -11.25 14.50
C ASN A 55 1.34 -12.17 15.52
N GLU A 56 0.97 -13.45 15.56
CA GLU A 56 1.58 -14.44 16.45
C GLU A 56 3.05 -14.71 16.11
N ALA A 57 3.38 -14.82 14.83
CA ALA A 57 4.76 -15.02 14.38
C ALA A 57 5.65 -13.81 14.72
N ILE A 58 5.13 -12.60 14.53
CA ILE A 58 5.80 -11.35 14.90
C ILE A 58 5.99 -11.29 16.42
N ALA A 59 4.96 -11.61 17.20
CA ALA A 59 5.04 -11.63 18.65
C ALA A 59 6.08 -12.65 19.16
N GLY A 60 6.07 -13.87 18.62
CA GLY A 60 7.03 -14.91 18.95
C GLY A 60 8.47 -14.52 18.60
N TRP A 61 8.68 -13.91 17.44
CA TRP A 61 10.00 -13.39 17.04
C TRP A 61 10.46 -12.26 17.97
N ASN A 62 9.58 -11.32 18.30
CA ASN A 62 9.88 -10.22 19.22
C ASN A 62 10.25 -10.75 20.60
N ASP A 63 9.54 -11.76 21.12
CA ASP A 63 9.89 -12.43 22.38
C ASP A 63 11.24 -13.12 22.32
N TYR A 64 11.52 -13.83 21.23
CA TYR A 64 12.81 -14.46 21.03
C TYR A 64 13.95 -13.43 21.05
N VAL A 65 13.82 -12.33 20.31
CA VAL A 65 14.83 -11.25 20.28
C VAL A 65 14.98 -10.58 21.65
N ARG A 66 13.88 -10.36 22.40
CA ARG A 66 13.95 -9.82 23.77
C ARG A 66 14.76 -10.72 24.70
N ARG A 67 14.59 -12.04 24.58
CA ARG A 67 15.26 -13.02 25.45
C ARG A 67 16.71 -13.32 25.04
N ASN A 68 16.98 -13.35 23.74
CA ASN A 68 18.25 -13.86 23.20
C ASN A 68 19.13 -12.77 22.56
N GLY A 69 18.61 -11.54 22.47
CA GLY A 69 19.22 -10.47 21.68
C GLY A 69 19.00 -10.68 20.18
N LEU A 70 19.52 -9.75 19.37
CA LEU A 70 19.43 -9.83 17.91
C LEU A 70 20.34 -10.95 17.38
N PRO A 71 19.79 -11.92 16.65
CA PRO A 71 20.60 -12.94 15.98
C PRO A 71 21.66 -12.30 15.09
N LEU A 72 22.86 -12.87 15.12
CA LEU A 72 23.98 -12.46 14.28
C LEU A 72 24.43 -11.00 14.48
N ALA A 73 23.97 -10.30 15.54
CA ALA A 73 24.41 -8.93 15.84
C ALA A 73 25.94 -8.80 15.92
N LYS A 74 26.63 -9.86 16.35
CA LYS A 74 28.11 -9.95 16.40
C LYS A 74 28.81 -9.80 15.04
N TYR A 75 28.10 -9.93 13.93
CA TYR A 75 28.63 -9.77 12.57
C TYR A 75 28.16 -8.48 11.89
N ARG A 76 27.41 -7.61 12.59
CA ARG A 76 26.93 -6.36 12.01
C ARG A 76 28.10 -5.38 11.85
N LEU A 77 28.52 -5.16 10.62
CA LEU A 77 29.46 -4.11 10.24
C LEU A 77 28.65 -2.82 10.13
N PHE A 78 28.57 -2.08 11.24
CA PHE A 78 27.93 -0.75 11.42
C PHE A 78 26.44 -0.65 11.05
#